data_AF-E1Y843-F1
#
_entry.id   AF-E1Y843-F1
#
_cell.length_a   1.000
_cell.length_b   1.000
_cell.length_c   1.000
_cell.angle_alpha   90.00
_cell.angle_beta   90.00
_cell.angle_gamma   90.00
#
_symmetry.space_group_name_H-M   'P 1'
#
loop_
_entity.id
_entity.type
_entity.pdbx_description
1 polymer ?
#
loop_
_entity_poly.entity_id
_entity_poly.type
_entity_poly.pdbx_seq_one_letter_code
_entity_poly.pdbx_strand_id
1 'polypeptide(L)'
;MLIHDTIYFWKGWGGKLNLASGMCKLRIYDLTKAAEKGVATLRPIIVVVSDMPESKMSVRSCAGHIATMVTKDFHIDPHRMLWIEHYPLKYYGERNERIIPEIFEAVEFEWNDDRAIKPKWRILKPPLLDEIKKTLY
;
A
#
# COMPACT_ATOMS: atom_id res chain seq x y z
N MET A 1 -5.72 7.58 -12.49
CA MET A 1 -5.17 6.67 -13.52
C MET A 1 -4.14 5.74 -12.87
N LEU A 2 -4.14 4.45 -13.18
CA LEU A 2 -3.09 3.52 -12.76
C LEU A 2 -1.78 3.87 -13.47
N ILE A 3 -0.70 4.10 -12.73
CA ILE A 3 0.62 4.46 -13.29
C ILE A 3 1.68 3.40 -13.08
N HIS A 4 1.53 2.56 -12.05
CA HIS A 4 2.40 1.40 -11.83
C HIS A 4 1.58 0.22 -11.32
N ASP A 5 1.82 -0.96 -11.87
CA ASP A 5 1.33 -2.23 -11.35
C ASP A 5 2.42 -3.30 -11.47
N THR A 6 3.04 -3.66 -10.35
CA THR A 6 4.23 -4.52 -10.36
C THR A 6 4.35 -5.36 -9.08
N ILE A 7 5.25 -6.34 -9.09
CA ILE A 7 5.79 -6.94 -7.88
C ILE A 7 6.97 -6.05 -7.44
N TYR A 8 6.83 -5.42 -6.29
CA TYR A 8 7.85 -4.55 -5.74
C TYR A 8 8.72 -5.31 -4.74
N PHE A 9 10.03 -5.29 -4.95
CA PHE A 9 11.02 -5.90 -4.09
C PHE A 9 11.71 -4.81 -3.28
N TRP A 10 11.70 -4.89 -1.96
CA TRP A 10 12.47 -3.97 -1.12
C TRP A 10 13.72 -4.63 -0.56
N LYS A 11 14.80 -3.86 -0.52
CA LYS A 11 16.02 -4.26 0.16
C LYS A 11 15.82 -4.16 1.67
N GLY A 12 16.29 -5.16 2.38
CA GLY A 12 16.34 -5.20 3.83
C GLY A 12 17.54 -4.44 4.40
N TRP A 13 17.85 -4.68 5.67
CA TRP A 13 19.03 -4.11 6.35
C TRP A 13 20.09 -5.17 6.66
N GLY A 14 21.23 -4.76 7.22
CA GLY A 14 22.33 -5.67 7.56
C GLY A 14 23.23 -6.06 6.38
N GLY A 15 23.24 -5.26 5.31
CA GLY A 15 24.13 -5.45 4.17
C GLY A 15 23.90 -6.79 3.47
N LYS A 16 24.92 -7.66 3.47
CA LYS A 16 24.87 -8.99 2.81
C LYS A 16 23.78 -9.91 3.38
N LEU A 17 23.36 -9.69 4.63
CA LEU A 17 22.31 -10.51 5.26
C LEU A 17 20.91 -10.19 4.74
N ASN A 18 20.69 -8.98 4.22
CA ASN A 18 19.42 -8.51 3.64
C ASN A 18 18.19 -8.83 4.52
N LEU A 19 18.33 -8.60 5.84
CA LEU A 19 17.32 -8.93 6.83
C LEU A 19 16.04 -8.14 6.58
N ALA A 20 14.90 -8.81 6.72
CA ALA A 20 13.57 -8.25 6.45
C ALA A 20 13.35 -7.73 5.02
N SER A 21 14.16 -8.17 4.04
CA SER A 21 13.79 -8.01 2.64
C SER A 21 12.58 -8.85 2.28
N GLY A 22 11.81 -8.41 1.29
CA GLY A 22 10.65 -9.14 0.82
C GLY A 22 10.09 -8.56 -0.47
N MET A 23 8.88 -8.97 -0.81
CA MET A 23 8.14 -8.45 -1.95
C MET A 23 6.65 -8.30 -1.67
N CYS A 24 6.00 -7.40 -2.39
CA CYS A 24 4.57 -7.18 -2.33
C CYS A 24 4.02 -6.84 -3.71
N LYS A 25 2.72 -7.04 -3.91
CA LYS A 25 2.03 -6.44 -5.05
C LYS A 25 1.94 -4.94 -4.77
N LEU A 26 2.43 -4.11 -5.70
CA LEU A 26 2.40 -2.65 -5.59
C LEU A 26 1.62 -2.09 -6.77
N ARG A 27 0.57 -1.31 -6.46
CA ARG A 27 -0.16 -0.50 -7.42
C ARG A 27 -0.09 0.96 -7.01
N ILE A 28 0.25 1.83 -7.95
CA ILE A 28 0.28 3.29 -7.72
C ILE A 28 -0.68 3.94 -8.70
N TYR A 29 -1.58 4.76 -8.16
CA TYR A 29 -2.55 5.54 -8.91
C TYR A 29 -2.27 7.02 -8.73
N ASP A 30 -2.40 7.77 -9.81
CA ASP A 30 -2.33 9.23 -9.81
C ASP A 30 -3.70 9.78 -10.24
N LEU A 31 -4.42 10.35 -9.28
CA LEU A 31 -5.73 10.94 -9.50
C LEU A 31 -5.66 12.25 -10.30
N THR A 32 -4.52 12.96 -10.30
CA THR A 32 -4.38 14.20 -11.08
C THR A 32 -4.43 13.96 -12.59
N LYS A 33 -4.08 12.74 -13.03
CA LYS A 33 -4.11 12.33 -14.44
C LYS A 33 -5.49 11.86 -14.92
N ALA A 34 -6.45 11.69 -14.01
CA ALA A 34 -7.81 11.28 -14.33
C ALA A 34 -8.87 12.36 -14.02
N ALA A 35 -8.52 13.38 -13.25
CA ALA A 35 -9.45 14.45 -12.89
C ALA A 35 -9.71 15.40 -14.07
N GLU A 36 -10.98 15.69 -14.34
CA GLU A 36 -11.37 16.88 -15.09
C GLU A 36 -10.90 18.13 -14.32
N LYS A 37 -10.39 19.14 -15.03
CA LYS A 37 -9.78 20.34 -14.45
C LYS A 37 -10.76 21.02 -13.49
N GLY A 38 -10.54 20.98 -12.18
CA GLY A 38 -11.32 21.80 -11.24
C GLY A 38 -11.19 21.50 -9.74
N VAL A 39 -10.96 20.26 -9.33
CA VAL A 39 -10.91 19.90 -7.90
C VAL A 39 -9.52 19.40 -7.51
N ALA A 40 -8.81 20.16 -6.68
CA ALA A 40 -7.51 19.76 -6.15
C ALA A 40 -7.68 18.68 -5.07
N THR A 41 -7.32 17.43 -5.38
CA THR A 41 -7.25 16.36 -4.38
C THR A 41 -6.02 16.54 -3.49
N LEU A 42 -6.21 16.53 -2.16
CA LEU A 42 -5.12 16.72 -1.19
C LEU A 42 -4.05 15.62 -1.27
N ARG A 43 -4.50 14.36 -1.34
CA ARG A 43 -3.67 13.17 -1.48
C ARG A 43 -3.96 12.47 -2.81
N PRO A 44 -3.49 13.03 -3.95
CA PRO A 44 -3.82 12.51 -5.26
C PRO A 44 -3.07 11.22 -5.63
N ILE A 45 -1.98 10.91 -4.92
CA ILE A 45 -1.23 9.67 -5.15
C ILE A 45 -1.77 8.61 -4.19
N ILE A 46 -2.36 7.56 -4.74
CA ILE A 46 -2.81 6.40 -3.96
C ILE A 46 -1.83 5.27 -4.20
N VAL A 47 -1.21 4.80 -3.12
CA VAL A 47 -0.34 3.62 -3.12
C VAL A 47 -1.09 2.48 -2.47
N VAL A 48 -1.29 1.40 -3.21
CA VAL A 48 -1.94 0.18 -2.73
C VAL A 48 -0.93 -0.95 -2.72
N VAL A 49 -0.76 -1.57 -1.56
CA VAL A 49 0.13 -2.70 -1.35
C VAL A 49 -0.63 -3.91 -0.83
N SER A 50 -0.25 -5.10 -1.29
CA SER A 50 -0.82 -6.37 -0.83
C SER A 50 0.29 -7.40 -0.60
N ASP A 51 0.10 -8.23 0.41
CA ASP A 51 0.98 -9.38 0.66
C ASP A 51 1.06 -10.31 -0.56
N MET A 52 2.26 -10.82 -0.80
CA MET A 52 2.51 -11.91 -1.74
C MET A 52 2.78 -13.20 -0.96
N PRO A 53 2.13 -14.33 -1.29
CA PRO A 53 2.36 -15.61 -0.62
C PRO A 53 3.82 -16.06 -0.59
N GLU A 54 4.59 -15.69 -1.61
CA GLU A 54 6.00 -16.06 -1.78
C GLU A 54 6.95 -15.16 -0.98
N SER A 55 6.45 -14.05 -0.41
CA SER A 55 7.26 -13.17 0.42
C SER A 55 7.44 -13.75 1.81
N LYS A 56 8.69 -13.80 2.27
CA LYS A 56 9.03 -14.19 3.66
C LYS A 56 8.61 -13.15 4.69
N MET A 57 8.27 -11.95 4.25
CA MET A 57 7.88 -10.81 5.09
C MET A 57 6.52 -10.30 4.64
N SER A 58 5.64 -10.01 5.60
CA SER A 58 4.39 -9.31 5.31
C SER A 58 4.61 -7.81 5.16
N VAL A 59 3.79 -7.19 4.33
CA VAL A 59 3.68 -5.74 4.17
C VAL A 59 3.50 -5.10 5.54
N ARG A 60 2.56 -5.59 6.35
CA ARG A 60 2.25 -5.04 7.67
C ARG A 60 3.47 -4.99 8.59
N SER A 61 4.29 -6.06 8.60
CA SER A 61 5.49 -6.14 9.45
C SER A 61 6.59 -5.15 9.02
N CYS A 62 6.59 -4.75 7.74
CA CYS A 62 7.60 -3.88 7.15
C CYS A 62 7.03 -2.54 6.66
N ALA A 63 5.82 -2.16 7.06
CA ALA A 63 5.04 -1.09 6.43
C ALA A 63 5.80 0.24 6.30
N GLY A 64 6.41 0.71 7.39
CA GLY A 64 7.20 1.95 7.39
C GLY A 64 8.45 1.88 6.50
N HIS A 65 9.11 0.72 6.45
CA HIS A 65 10.27 0.51 5.60
C HIS A 65 9.88 0.49 4.12
N ILE A 66 8.81 -0.24 3.77
CA ILE A 66 8.30 -0.30 2.40
C ILE A 66 7.82 1.09 1.97
N ALA A 67 7.06 1.81 2.79
CA ALA A 67 6.61 3.16 2.48
C ALA A 67 7.78 4.14 2.27
N THR A 68 8.82 4.04 3.08
CA THR A 68 10.06 4.81 2.90
C THR A 68 10.74 4.51 1.57
N MET A 69 10.84 3.24 1.19
CA MET A 69 11.51 2.85 -0.06
C MET A 69 10.66 3.22 -1.28
N VAL A 70 9.35 2.97 -1.25
CA VAL A 70 8.43 3.32 -2.33
C VAL A 70 8.39 4.83 -2.57
N THR A 71 8.32 5.65 -1.52
CA THR A 71 8.33 7.11 -1.69
C THR A 71 9.61 7.62 -2.33
N LYS A 72 10.76 7.02 -2.00
CA LYS A 72 12.06 7.34 -2.62
C LYS A 72 12.16 6.86 -4.06
N ASP A 73 11.90 5.58 -4.30
CA ASP A 73 12.07 4.95 -5.61
C ASP A 73 11.15 5.56 -6.67
N PHE A 74 9.92 5.94 -6.27
CA PHE A 74 8.91 6.51 -7.14
C PHE A 74 8.78 8.04 -7.02
N HIS A 75 9.66 8.69 -6.25
CA HIS A 75 9.69 10.15 -6.07
C HIS A 75 8.33 10.74 -5.64
N ILE A 76 7.69 10.10 -4.67
CA ILE A 76 6.36 10.48 -4.16
C ILE A 76 6.53 11.36 -2.93
N ASP A 77 5.89 12.54 -2.94
CA ASP A 77 5.75 13.35 -1.73
C ASP A 77 4.87 12.60 -0.70
N PRO A 78 5.41 12.22 0.47
CA PRO A 78 4.67 11.46 1.48
C PRO A 78 3.43 12.18 2.01
N HIS A 79 3.42 13.52 2.03
CA HIS A 79 2.28 14.31 2.50
C HIS A 79 1.13 14.36 1.48
N ARG A 80 1.42 14.02 0.22
CA ARG A 80 0.45 13.94 -0.88
C ARG A 80 0.06 12.50 -1.24
N MET A 81 0.42 11.55 -0.38
CA MET A 81 0.16 10.13 -0.56
C MET A 81 -0.95 9.62 0.36
N LEU A 82 -1.82 8.77 -0.17
CA LEU A 82 -2.67 7.86 0.61
C LEU A 82 -2.10 6.45 0.48
N TRP A 83 -1.61 5.89 1.58
CA TRP A 83 -1.13 4.51 1.65
C TRP A 83 -2.24 3.57 2.08
N ILE A 84 -2.46 2.52 1.31
CA ILE A 84 -3.49 1.52 1.54
C ILE A 84 -2.87 0.13 1.56
N GLU A 85 -3.06 -0.58 2.67
CA GLU A 85 -2.85 -2.01 2.72
C GLU A 85 -4.15 -2.71 2.31
N HIS A 86 -4.08 -3.45 1.20
CA HIS A 86 -5.18 -4.23 0.67
C HIS A 86 -4.98 -5.71 0.97
N TYR A 87 -5.91 -6.26 1.73
CA TYR A 87 -6.00 -7.67 2.07
C TYR A 87 -7.09 -8.29 1.22
N PRO A 88 -6.76 -9.09 0.18
CA PRO A 88 -7.76 -9.69 -0.69
C PRO A 88 -8.61 -10.70 0.08
N LEU A 89 -9.81 -10.97 -0.42
CA LEU A 89 -10.67 -12.02 0.10
C LEU A 89 -9.94 -13.37 0.07
N LYS A 90 -10.02 -14.13 1.15
CA LYS A 90 -9.41 -15.46 1.26
C LYS A 90 -10.44 -16.49 1.70
N TYR A 91 -10.43 -17.63 1.02
CA TYR A 91 -11.11 -18.83 1.48
C TYR A 91 -10.12 -19.73 2.22
N TYR A 92 -10.56 -20.38 3.29
CA TYR A 92 -9.75 -21.31 4.06
C TYR A 92 -10.61 -22.40 4.71
N GLY A 93 -9.95 -23.41 5.28
CA GLY A 93 -10.59 -24.65 5.75
C GLY A 93 -10.34 -25.80 4.78
N GLU A 94 -10.55 -27.04 5.22
CA GLU A 94 -10.27 -28.24 4.42
C GLU A 94 -11.06 -28.27 3.11
N ARG A 95 -12.20 -27.57 3.06
CA ARG A 95 -13.08 -27.48 1.89
C ARG A 95 -13.33 -26.04 1.46
N ASN A 96 -12.44 -25.10 1.82
CA ASN A 96 -12.58 -23.67 1.54
C ASN A 96 -13.90 -23.06 2.05
N GLU A 97 -14.44 -23.61 3.15
CA GLU A 97 -15.76 -23.27 3.67
C GLU A 97 -15.78 -21.98 4.52
N ARG A 98 -14.62 -21.47 4.94
CA ARG A 98 -14.50 -20.25 5.75
C ARG A 98 -13.97 -19.11 4.93
N ILE A 99 -14.47 -17.90 5.21
CA ILE A 99 -14.16 -16.69 4.45
C ILE A 99 -13.51 -15.66 5.37
N ILE A 100 -12.38 -15.11 4.93
CA ILE A 100 -11.83 -13.85 5.43
C ILE A 100 -12.24 -12.79 4.41
N PRO A 101 -13.06 -11.80 4.81
CA PRO A 101 -13.52 -10.77 3.88
C PRO A 101 -12.35 -9.94 3.39
N GLU A 102 -12.52 -9.34 2.22
CA GLU A 102 -11.59 -8.33 1.72
C GLU A 102 -11.58 -7.09 2.62
N ILE A 103 -10.38 -6.60 2.94
CA ILE A 103 -10.18 -5.45 3.81
C ILE A 103 -9.24 -4.45 3.13
N PHE A 104 -9.57 -3.17 3.25
CA PHE A 104 -8.68 -2.06 2.91
C PHE A 104 -8.41 -1.25 4.16
N GLU A 105 -7.14 -1.12 4.53
CA GLU A 105 -6.72 -0.28 5.65
C GLU A 105 -5.90 0.90 5.13
N ALA A 106 -6.30 2.12 5.48
CA ALA A 106 -5.43 3.26 5.33
C ALA A 106 -4.37 3.20 6.43
N VAL A 107 -3.12 3.40 6.05
CA VAL A 107 -2.00 3.44 7.01
C VAL A 107 -1.48 4.87 7.09
N GLU A 108 -1.55 5.43 8.29
CA GLU A 108 -0.95 6.73 8.59
C GLU A 108 0.42 6.51 9.21
N PHE A 109 1.41 7.26 8.74
CA PHE A 109 2.79 7.22 9.25
C PHE A 109 3.13 8.58 9.86
N GLU A 110 3.91 8.54 10.93
CA GLU A 110 4.71 9.70 11.33
C GLU A 110 5.95 9.72 10.41
N TRP A 111 6.28 10.88 9.85
CA TRP A 111 7.46 11.05 9.00
C TRP A 111 8.52 11.80 9.77
N ASN A 112 9.68 11.19 9.92
CA ASN A 112 10.87 11.83 10.50
C ASN A 112 11.96 11.84 9.42
N ASP A 113 12.34 13.03 8.98
CA ASP A 113 13.06 13.24 7.72
C ASP A 113 12.34 12.49 6.58
N ASP A 114 13.07 11.64 5.85
CA ASP A 114 12.53 10.82 4.76
C ASP A 114 12.23 9.37 5.20
N ARG A 115 11.80 9.15 6.44
CA ARG A 115 11.49 7.82 6.96
C ARG A 115 10.10 7.77 7.57
N ALA A 116 9.29 6.83 7.08
CA ALA A 116 8.00 6.49 7.66
C ALA A 116 8.19 5.62 8.92
N ILE A 117 7.65 6.09 10.03
CA ILE A 117 7.71 5.44 11.34
C ILE A 117 6.31 5.38 11.97
N LYS A 118 6.17 4.54 13.00
CA LYS A 118 4.94 4.39 13.82
C LYS A 118 3.65 4.27 12.98
N PRO A 119 3.53 3.23 12.14
CA PRO A 119 2.31 3.01 11.35
C PRO A 119 1.08 2.88 12.24
N LYS A 120 -0.02 3.50 11.80
CA LYS A 120 -1.35 3.38 12.41
C LYS A 120 -2.35 2.96 11.34
N TRP A 121 -2.94 1.78 11.51
CA TRP A 121 -3.92 1.22 10.59
C TRP A 121 -5.33 1.67 10.95
N ARG A 122 -6.09 2.08 9.94
CA ARG A 122 -7.52 2.36 10.06
C ARG A 122 -8.25 1.68 8.92
N ILE A 123 -9.18 0.78 9.25
CA ILE A 123 -10.09 0.18 8.28
C ILE A 123 -10.84 1.29 7.55
N LEU A 124 -10.77 1.28 6.21
CA LEU A 124 -11.53 2.19 5.37
C LEU A 124 -13.01 1.85 5.44
N LYS A 125 -13.83 2.89 5.58
CA LYS A 125 -15.29 2.81 5.57
C LYS A 125 -15.83 3.70 4.44
N PRO A 126 -17.06 3.46 3.97
CA PRO A 126 -17.76 4.39 3.09
C PRO A 126 -17.80 5.82 3.68
N PRO A 127 -17.77 6.87 2.84
CA PRO A 127 -17.76 6.81 1.36
C PRO A 127 -16.35 6.62 0.75
N LEU A 128 -15.28 6.82 1.53
CA LEU A 128 -13.91 6.76 1.01
C LEU A 128 -13.55 5.37 0.46
N LEU A 129 -13.99 4.31 1.13
CA LEU A 129 -13.79 2.94 0.65
C LEU A 129 -14.35 2.75 -0.77
N ASP A 130 -15.52 3.32 -1.06
CA ASP A 130 -16.19 3.14 -2.34
C ASP A 130 -15.43 3.84 -3.47
N GLU A 131 -14.89 5.04 -3.20
CA GLU A 131 -14.04 5.76 -4.16
C GLU A 131 -12.72 5.04 -4.42
N ILE A 132 -12.11 4.45 -3.38
CA ILE A 132 -10.93 3.60 -3.57
C ILE A 132 -11.29 2.40 -4.44
N LYS A 133 -12.38 1.69 -4.14
CA LYS A 133 -12.79 0.52 -4.93
C LYS A 133 -13.04 0.85 -6.40
N LYS A 134 -13.72 1.96 -6.72
CA LYS A 134 -13.90 2.46 -8.10
C LYS A 134 -12.59 2.72 -8.84
N THR A 135 -11.51 2.97 -8.11
CA THR A 135 -10.18 3.19 -8.70
C THR A 135 -9.46 1.86 -8.97
N LEU A 136 -9.79 0.80 -8.21
CA LEU A 136 -9.11 -0.49 -8.26
C LEU A 136 -9.77 -1.51 -9.19
N TYR A 137 -11.07 -1.38 -9.47
CA TYR A 137 -11.89 -2.21 -10.35
C TYR A 137 -12.51 -1.37 -11.46
#